data_AF-A0A926BM38-F1
#
_entry.id   AF-A0A926BM38-F1
#
_cell.length_a   1.000
_cell.length_b   1.000
_cell.length_c   1.000
_cell.angle_alpha   90.00
_cell.angle_beta   90.00
_cell.angle_gamma   90.00
#
_symmetry.space_group_name_H-M   'P 1'
#
loop_
_entity.id
_entity.type
_entity.pdbx_description
1 polymer ?
#
loop_
_entity_poly.entity_id
_entity_poly.type
_entity_poly.pdbx_seq_one_letter_code
_entity_poly.pdbx_strand_id
1 'polypeptide(L)'
;MKTPPAFALSRFALAALLLVVPVRGFGAAETASDEYFGVYLSGSKVGWMHMQKTPAATFAGKVAVRSQADTQITVNALGTVAKTVSQTVSYNDPKTGAPLFTQTRTEAAGRVSLVSATYEARAVRYVADIAGTRRDGVLSLALGESFLADPTTSKGGNTFPVGTVITGKTFVPETLSLSDETITVLRKESIVVGKAKPVLAFVLEDRAATGTVTLFMGDKGDTLLMRFPLDMEARRETKAVALTMPSDAEIASRPDLAVAVGIKPTGKPLADARTAPTLRFALRGNSADLPPSDNRQTVSVSGTGADRVTTIIVSANALPASAGVARFAKPGDAPEALRPYLLPSAYISSGDAVFTDLAKTATGGKTDLAEAAAKIAAYVHAQITPDASIATLRTASDIAKDRRGVCREYATFFAAIARSAGIPTRVCVGVVLADGAFTFHAWPEVWVGDAAKWVALEPTWGKPFADATHIKLAQGDITDLYRVTGDMGRYQLEVLP
;
A
#
# COMPACT_ATOMS: atom_id res chain seq x y z
N MET A 1 17.96 -16.21 -31.35
CA MET A 1 17.46 -15.82 -30.02
C MET A 1 16.14 -16.55 -29.79
N LYS A 2 16.05 -17.39 -28.75
CA LYS A 2 14.79 -18.07 -28.41
C LYS A 2 13.78 -17.01 -27.97
N THR A 3 12.62 -16.96 -28.63
CA THR A 3 11.45 -16.22 -28.15
C THR A 3 11.17 -16.67 -26.71
N PRO A 4 11.12 -15.76 -25.73
CA PRO A 4 10.73 -16.15 -24.37
C PRO A 4 9.31 -16.75 -24.43
N PRO A 5 8.98 -17.74 -23.57
CA PRO A 5 7.64 -18.30 -23.52
C PRO A 5 6.66 -17.15 -23.31
N ALA A 6 5.47 -17.25 -23.90
CA ALA A 6 4.38 -16.29 -23.67
C ALA A 6 4.03 -16.29 -22.18
N PHE A 7 4.72 -15.47 -21.40
CA PHE A 7 4.37 -15.16 -20.03
C PHE A 7 3.01 -14.48 -20.10
N ALA A 8 1.98 -15.16 -19.57
CA ALA A 8 0.63 -14.62 -19.55
C ALA A 8 0.67 -13.18 -19.03
N LEU A 9 0.10 -12.24 -19.80
CA LEU A 9 0.07 -10.80 -19.49
C LEU A 9 -0.47 -10.50 -18.07
N SER A 10 -1.19 -11.44 -17.47
CA SER A 10 -1.71 -11.44 -16.10
C SER A 10 -0.67 -11.59 -14.99
N ARG A 11 0.54 -12.10 -15.26
CA ARG A 11 1.56 -12.35 -14.23
C ARG A 11 2.27 -11.09 -13.70
N PHE A 12 1.89 -9.92 -14.21
CA PHE A 12 2.49 -8.63 -13.83
C PHE A 12 1.52 -7.70 -13.11
N ALA A 13 0.37 -8.22 -12.69
CA ALA A 13 -0.56 -7.52 -11.81
C ALA A 13 0.09 -7.17 -10.47
N LEU A 14 -0.46 -6.19 -9.79
CA LEU A 14 -0.08 -5.78 -8.46
C LEU A 14 -0.42 -6.91 -7.46
N ALA A 15 0.60 -7.55 -6.89
CA ALA A 15 0.41 -8.40 -5.71
C ALA A 15 0.39 -7.57 -4.42
N ALA A 16 -0.43 -8.05 -3.48
CA ALA A 16 -0.70 -7.45 -2.18
C ALA A 16 0.59 -7.04 -1.47
N LEU A 17 0.53 -5.85 -0.89
CA LEU A 17 1.54 -5.44 0.05
C LEU A 17 1.29 -6.18 1.36
N LEU A 18 2.32 -6.84 1.89
CA LEU A 18 2.19 -7.53 3.16
C LEU A 18 2.03 -6.50 4.26
N LEU A 19 0.92 -6.61 4.99
CA LEU A 19 0.56 -5.70 6.06
C LEU A 19 1.70 -5.65 7.08
N VAL A 20 2.33 -4.49 7.18
CA VAL A 20 3.09 -4.13 8.37
C VAL A 20 2.05 -3.82 9.43
N VAL A 21 1.94 -4.70 10.41
CA VAL A 21 1.00 -4.52 11.50
C VAL A 21 1.54 -3.38 12.36
N PRO A 22 0.79 -2.28 12.54
CA PRO A 22 1.21 -1.24 13.48
C PRO A 22 1.36 -1.90 14.85
N VAL A 23 2.54 -1.77 15.44
CA VAL A 23 2.84 -2.40 16.72
C VAL A 23 2.15 -1.63 17.82
N ARG A 24 1.12 -2.26 18.35
CA ARG A 24 0.54 -1.90 19.63
C ARG A 24 0.59 -3.15 20.48
N GLY A 25 1.44 -3.12 21.50
CA GLY A 25 1.46 -4.13 22.53
C GLY A 25 0.20 -3.99 23.36
N PHE A 26 -0.90 -4.58 22.88
CA PHE A 26 -2.17 -4.59 23.60
C PHE A 26 -2.01 -5.56 24.80
N GLY A 27 -1.78 -4.95 25.96
CA GLY A 27 -1.54 -5.57 27.26
C GLY A 27 -1.59 -4.47 28.33
N ALA A 28 -1.91 -4.76 29.59
CA ALA A 28 -1.93 -3.72 30.63
C ALA A 28 -0.58 -2.97 30.68
N ALA A 29 -0.62 -1.64 30.83
CA ALA A 29 0.57 -0.77 30.87
C ALA A 29 1.67 -1.26 31.82
N GLU A 30 1.27 -1.90 32.92
CA GLU A 30 2.14 -2.33 34.02
C GLU A 30 2.61 -3.79 33.91
N THR A 31 2.11 -4.56 32.94
CA THR A 31 2.42 -5.99 32.81
C THR A 31 3.33 -6.25 31.62
N ALA A 32 4.46 -6.90 31.87
CA ALA A 32 5.30 -7.41 30.79
C ALA A 32 4.57 -8.53 30.06
N SER A 33 4.65 -8.55 28.72
CA SER A 33 4.05 -9.60 27.91
C SER A 33 5.05 -10.17 26.90
N ASP A 34 4.86 -11.45 26.59
CA ASP A 34 5.62 -12.21 25.60
C ASP A 34 4.64 -13.14 24.87
N GLU A 35 4.27 -12.77 23.65
CA GLU A 35 3.05 -13.25 22.98
C GLU A 35 3.36 -13.77 21.58
N TYR A 36 2.99 -15.02 21.29
CA TYR A 36 3.25 -15.65 20.01
C TYR A 36 1.96 -15.94 19.26
N PHE A 37 1.95 -15.68 17.96
CA PHE A 37 0.78 -15.87 17.10
C PHE A 37 1.17 -16.64 15.86
N GLY A 38 0.33 -17.59 15.46
CA GLY A 38 0.33 -18.11 14.10
C GLY A 38 -0.44 -17.14 13.20
N VAL A 39 0.12 -16.80 12.04
CA VAL A 39 -0.54 -15.95 11.04
C VAL A 39 -1.11 -16.84 9.94
N TYR A 40 -2.40 -16.65 9.65
CA TYR A 40 -3.18 -17.47 8.74
C TYR A 40 -3.84 -16.58 7.68
N LEU A 41 -3.86 -17.04 6.44
CA LEU A 41 -4.57 -16.41 5.33
C LEU A 41 -5.59 -17.42 4.81
N SER A 42 -6.88 -17.07 4.85
CA SER A 42 -7.98 -17.98 4.50
C SER A 42 -7.85 -19.34 5.19
N GLY A 43 -7.54 -19.30 6.48
CA GLY A 43 -7.35 -20.47 7.33
C GLY A 43 -6.02 -21.24 7.15
N SER A 44 -5.21 -20.93 6.14
CA SER A 44 -3.92 -21.58 5.89
C SER A 44 -2.77 -20.82 6.54
N LYS A 45 -1.87 -21.51 7.24
CA LYS A 45 -0.78 -20.86 7.98
C LYS A 45 0.27 -20.27 7.05
N VAL A 46 0.42 -18.95 7.02
CA VAL A 46 1.36 -18.23 6.14
C VAL A 46 2.48 -17.53 6.91
N GLY A 47 2.45 -17.52 8.24
CA GLY A 47 3.41 -16.75 8.99
C GLY A 47 3.33 -16.94 10.49
N TRP A 48 4.05 -16.07 11.18
CA TRP A 48 4.02 -15.93 12.62
C TRP A 48 4.24 -14.47 13.02
N MET A 49 3.79 -14.14 14.22
CA MET A 49 4.03 -12.86 14.87
C MET A 49 4.45 -13.10 16.31
N HIS A 50 5.39 -12.31 16.81
CA HIS A 50 5.85 -12.31 18.18
C HIS A 50 5.78 -10.88 18.71
N MET A 51 4.99 -10.66 19.76
CA MET A 51 4.80 -9.35 20.38
C MET A 51 5.37 -9.36 21.80
N GLN A 52 6.09 -8.31 22.15
CA GLN A 52 6.67 -8.13 23.47
C GLN A 52 6.36 -6.74 24.02
N LYS A 53 6.05 -6.67 25.32
CA LYS A 53 5.85 -5.41 26.04
C LYS A 53 6.76 -5.36 27.26
N THR A 54 7.46 -4.25 27.43
CA THR A 54 8.34 -3.96 28.56
C THR A 54 7.93 -2.63 29.22
N PRO A 55 7.12 -2.66 30.29
CA PRO A 55 6.54 -1.49 30.97
C PRO A 55 7.53 -0.44 31.50
N ALA A 56 8.70 -0.88 31.97
CA ALA A 56 9.68 -0.03 32.65
C ALA A 56 11.00 0.04 31.85
N ALA A 57 10.90 0.22 30.53
CA ALA A 57 12.07 0.46 29.70
C ALA A 57 12.58 1.90 29.88
N THR A 58 13.82 2.16 29.45
CA THR A 58 14.39 3.51 29.43
C THR A 58 14.53 3.98 27.99
N PHE A 59 13.97 5.14 27.67
CA PHE A 59 14.16 5.82 26.39
C PHE A 59 14.58 7.27 26.63
N ALA A 60 15.71 7.67 26.04
CA ALA A 60 16.29 9.02 26.21
C ALA A 60 16.38 9.48 27.70
N GLY A 61 16.75 8.56 28.60
CA GLY A 61 16.89 8.83 30.04
C GLY A 61 15.57 8.92 30.83
N LYS A 62 14.42 8.64 30.21
CA LYS A 62 13.09 8.62 30.85
C LYS A 62 12.50 7.22 30.84
N VAL A 63 11.66 6.93 31.83
CA VAL A 63 10.87 5.69 31.86
C VAL A 63 9.86 5.73 30.71
N ALA A 64 9.79 4.63 29.96
CA ALA A 64 8.91 4.45 28.82
C ALA A 64 8.37 3.01 28.79
N VAL A 65 7.22 2.83 28.14
CA VAL A 65 6.76 1.50 27.76
C VAL A 65 7.35 1.17 26.41
N ARG A 66 8.14 0.10 26.33
CA ARG A 66 8.65 -0.43 25.06
C ARG A 66 7.71 -1.52 24.55
N SER A 67 7.28 -1.40 23.29
CA SER A 67 6.58 -2.47 22.58
C SER A 67 7.42 -2.92 21.39
N GLN A 68 7.45 -4.21 21.12
CA GLN A 68 8.07 -4.78 19.94
C GLN A 68 7.12 -5.76 19.28
N ALA A 69 7.05 -5.77 17.96
CA ALA A 69 6.52 -6.91 17.22
C ALA A 69 7.45 -7.32 16.10
N ASP A 70 7.71 -8.63 16.05
CA ASP A 70 8.39 -9.31 14.96
C ASP A 70 7.35 -10.09 14.17
N THR A 71 7.37 -9.99 12.86
CA THR A 71 6.43 -10.69 11.98
C THR A 71 7.18 -11.30 10.81
N GLN A 72 6.81 -12.53 10.45
CA GLN A 72 7.21 -13.14 9.19
C GLN A 72 5.94 -13.60 8.49
N ILE A 73 5.77 -13.18 7.23
CA ILE A 73 4.71 -13.68 6.35
C ILE A 73 5.34 -14.18 5.06
N THR A 74 4.91 -15.36 4.63
CA THR A 74 5.32 -15.97 3.37
C THR A 74 4.07 -16.42 2.60
N VAL A 75 3.90 -15.90 1.39
CA VAL A 75 2.72 -16.15 0.54
C VAL A 75 3.14 -16.56 -0.88
N ASN A 76 2.29 -17.31 -1.56
CA ASN A 76 2.39 -17.48 -3.01
C ASN A 76 1.73 -16.28 -3.67
N ALA A 77 2.49 -15.50 -4.44
CA ALA A 77 1.97 -14.36 -5.18
C ALA A 77 2.69 -14.24 -6.52
N LEU A 78 1.93 -14.07 -7.60
CA LEU A 78 2.44 -13.96 -8.97
C LEU A 78 3.37 -15.13 -9.34
N GLY A 79 3.00 -16.34 -8.91
CA GLY A 79 3.72 -17.59 -9.14
C GLY A 79 5.06 -17.70 -8.40
N THR A 80 5.31 -16.87 -7.40
CA THR A 80 6.54 -16.85 -6.60
C THR A 80 6.22 -16.91 -5.11
N VAL A 81 7.04 -17.63 -4.34
CA VAL A 81 6.98 -17.63 -2.87
C VAL A 81 7.65 -16.35 -2.38
N ALA A 82 6.84 -15.38 -1.98
CA ALA A 82 7.28 -14.08 -1.49
C ALA A 82 7.32 -14.10 0.05
N LYS A 83 8.49 -13.81 0.62
CA LYS A 83 8.71 -13.71 2.06
C LYS A 83 8.97 -12.26 2.45
N THR A 84 8.29 -11.82 3.50
CA THR A 84 8.57 -10.56 4.20
C THR A 84 8.76 -10.82 5.68
N VAL A 85 9.78 -10.18 6.24
CA VAL A 85 10.04 -10.11 7.67
C VAL A 85 9.97 -8.65 8.08
N SER A 86 9.25 -8.33 9.13
CA SER A 86 9.23 -6.98 9.71
C SER A 86 9.46 -7.03 11.20
N GLN A 87 10.21 -6.06 11.71
CA GLN A 87 10.37 -5.80 13.13
C GLN A 87 10.00 -4.34 13.37
N THR A 88 9.11 -4.09 14.30
CA THR A 88 8.79 -2.74 14.74
C THR A 88 8.96 -2.62 16.24
N VAL A 89 9.63 -1.56 16.67
CA VAL A 89 9.86 -1.22 18.07
C VAL A 89 9.29 0.17 18.31
N SER A 90 8.46 0.33 19.34
CA SER A 90 7.94 1.62 19.78
C SER A 90 8.27 1.89 21.23
N TYR A 91 8.36 3.18 21.58
CA TYR A 91 8.39 3.66 22.95
C TYR A 91 7.26 4.65 23.15
N ASN A 92 6.51 4.49 24.24
CA ASN A 92 5.37 5.31 24.59
C ASN A 92 5.53 5.87 26.02
N ASP A 93 4.97 7.05 26.26
CA ASP A 93 4.90 7.63 27.60
C ASP A 93 4.03 6.74 28.50
N PRO A 94 4.52 6.30 29.67
CA PRO A 94 3.82 5.34 30.53
C PRO A 94 2.60 5.92 31.26
N LYS A 95 2.36 7.24 31.17
CA LYS A 95 1.19 7.89 31.78
C LYS A 95 0.14 8.22 30.74
N THR A 96 0.56 8.82 29.63
CA THR A 96 -0.37 9.34 28.61
C THR A 96 -0.56 8.39 27.44
N GLY A 97 0.38 7.47 27.23
CA GLY A 97 0.46 6.60 26.05
C GLY A 97 0.90 7.29 24.77
N ALA A 98 1.24 8.57 24.84
CA ALA A 98 1.73 9.31 23.69
C ALA A 98 3.00 8.63 23.10
N PRO A 99 3.11 8.51 21.77
CA PRO A 99 4.30 7.95 21.16
C PRO A 99 5.50 8.86 21.40
N LEU A 100 6.65 8.25 21.68
CA LEU A 100 7.95 8.91 21.85
C LEU A 100 8.88 8.57 20.69
N PHE A 101 8.87 7.30 20.28
CA PHE A 101 9.68 6.80 19.19
C PHE A 101 9.04 5.58 18.54
N THR A 102 9.29 5.39 17.25
CA THR A 102 8.99 4.16 16.53
C THR A 102 10.10 3.87 15.54
N GLN A 103 10.49 2.61 15.40
CA GLN A 103 11.36 2.15 14.33
C GLN A 103 10.77 0.90 13.72
N THR A 104 10.69 0.87 12.39
CA THR A 104 10.25 -0.27 11.60
C THR A 104 11.38 -0.68 10.67
N ARG A 105 11.82 -1.94 10.78
CA ARG A 105 12.70 -2.62 9.86
C ARG A 105 11.88 -3.62 9.05
N THR A 106 11.88 -3.50 7.74
CA THR A 106 11.21 -4.45 6.84
C THR A 106 12.22 -5.05 5.88
N GLU A 107 12.16 -6.36 5.71
CA GLU A 107 13.03 -7.12 4.82
C GLU A 107 12.20 -7.96 3.86
N ALA A 108 12.47 -7.81 2.56
CA ALA A 108 11.84 -8.59 1.50
C ALA A 108 12.79 -8.74 0.31
N ALA A 109 12.87 -9.95 -0.26
CA ALA A 109 13.75 -10.25 -1.40
C ALA A 109 15.19 -9.72 -1.23
N GLY A 110 15.78 -9.90 -0.04
CA GLY A 110 17.14 -9.46 0.31
C GLY A 110 17.31 -7.95 0.46
N ARG A 111 16.24 -7.16 0.34
CA ARG A 111 16.25 -5.70 0.55
C ARG A 111 15.79 -5.38 1.94
N VAL A 112 16.42 -4.38 2.55
CA VAL A 112 16.07 -3.87 3.87
C VAL A 112 15.60 -2.43 3.74
N SER A 113 14.49 -2.12 4.40
CA SER A 113 14.05 -0.78 4.72
C SER A 113 14.10 -0.57 6.23
N LEU A 114 14.59 0.57 6.66
CA LEU A 114 14.61 1.00 8.06
C LEU A 114 14.02 2.40 8.15
N VAL A 115 12.89 2.54 8.82
CA VAL A 115 12.24 3.83 9.04
C VAL A 115 12.16 4.06 10.54
N SER A 116 12.76 5.15 11.01
CA SER A 116 12.70 5.58 12.41
C SER A 116 11.96 6.90 12.50
N ALA A 117 11.17 7.10 13.55
CA ALA A 117 10.34 8.25 13.80
C ALA A 117 10.45 8.65 15.27
N THR A 118 10.88 9.90 15.53
CA THR A 118 10.95 10.50 16.85
C THR A 118 9.84 11.53 16.98
N TYR A 119 9.03 11.39 18.03
CA TYR A 119 7.85 12.21 18.23
C TYR A 119 8.15 13.37 19.18
N GLU A 120 7.71 14.55 18.76
CA GLU A 120 7.61 15.76 19.57
C GLU A 120 6.13 16.01 19.86
N ALA A 121 5.81 17.05 20.66
CA ALA A 121 4.42 17.32 21.03
C ALA A 121 3.49 17.62 19.82
N ARG A 122 4.04 18.19 18.74
CA ARG A 122 3.28 18.64 17.57
C ARG A 122 3.90 18.27 16.22
N ALA A 123 4.93 17.43 16.24
CA ALA A 123 5.62 17.03 15.04
C ALA A 123 6.23 15.64 15.22
N VAL A 124 6.47 14.95 14.11
CA VAL A 124 7.28 13.74 14.07
C VAL A 124 8.44 13.98 13.10
N ARG A 125 9.66 13.68 13.54
CA ARG A 125 10.84 13.66 12.69
C ARG A 125 11.12 12.23 12.30
N TYR A 126 11.30 11.97 11.02
CA TYR A 126 11.62 10.62 10.56
C TYR A 126 12.93 10.56 9.80
N VAL A 127 13.55 9.39 9.80
CA VAL A 127 14.65 8.99 8.95
C VAL A 127 14.27 7.65 8.32
N ALA A 128 14.18 7.62 6.99
CA ALA A 128 13.89 6.44 6.20
C ALA A 128 15.10 6.08 5.36
N ASP A 129 15.64 4.88 5.56
CA ASP A 129 16.55 4.24 4.62
C ASP A 129 15.76 3.16 3.87
N ILE A 130 15.56 3.36 2.57
CA ILE A 130 14.83 2.42 1.73
C ILE A 130 15.82 1.89 0.69
N ALA A 131 16.32 0.68 0.93
CA ALA A 131 17.30 0.01 0.06
C ALA A 131 18.56 0.85 -0.23
N GLY A 132 19.09 1.52 0.81
CA GLY A 132 20.30 2.35 0.75
C GLY A 132 20.04 3.79 0.31
N THR A 133 18.79 4.16 0.00
CA THR A 133 18.41 5.56 -0.24
C THR A 133 17.89 6.16 1.06
N ARG A 134 18.73 6.99 1.69
CA ARG A 134 18.38 7.69 2.92
C ARG A 134 17.59 8.97 2.63
N ARG A 135 16.53 9.20 3.41
CA ARG A 135 15.73 10.41 3.46
C ARG A 135 15.37 10.73 4.89
N ASP A 136 15.18 12.01 5.18
CA ASP A 136 14.67 12.48 6.45
C ASP A 136 13.64 13.58 6.22
N GLY A 137 12.81 13.82 7.22
CA GLY A 137 11.74 14.80 7.12
C GLY A 137 11.06 15.08 8.44
N VAL A 138 10.21 16.10 8.43
CA VAL A 138 9.41 16.51 9.57
C VAL A 138 7.97 16.66 9.11
N LEU A 139 7.05 16.03 9.84
CA LEU A 139 5.61 16.15 9.61
C LEU A 139 4.99 16.80 10.85
N SER A 140 4.21 17.85 10.64
CA SER A 140 3.61 18.64 11.71
C SER A 140 2.10 18.40 11.81
N LEU A 141 1.59 18.41 13.05
CA LEU A 141 0.16 18.34 13.35
C LEU A 141 -0.50 19.71 13.16
N ALA A 142 -1.66 19.72 12.51
CA ALA A 142 -2.50 20.90 12.41
C ALA A 142 -3.07 21.32 13.78
N LEU A 143 -3.60 22.53 13.89
CA LEU A 143 -4.18 23.02 15.14
C LEU A 143 -5.36 22.11 15.56
N GLY A 144 -5.31 21.59 16.80
CA GLY A 144 -6.32 20.68 17.32
C GLY A 144 -6.04 19.19 17.09
N GLU A 145 -5.07 18.83 16.24
CA GLU A 145 -4.66 17.44 16.05
C GLU A 145 -3.72 16.97 17.16
N SER A 146 -3.82 15.69 17.52
CA SER A 146 -2.93 14.98 18.44
C SER A 146 -2.45 13.68 17.83
N PHE A 147 -1.28 13.20 18.24
CA PHE A 147 -0.89 11.83 17.94
C PHE A 147 -1.81 10.85 18.68
N LEU A 148 -2.13 9.73 18.04
CA LEU A 148 -2.90 8.67 18.67
C LEU A 148 -2.07 8.08 19.82
N ALA A 149 -2.63 8.15 21.03
CA ALA A 149 -2.03 7.51 22.20
C ALA A 149 -2.31 6.00 22.18
N ASP A 150 -1.36 5.18 22.63
CA ASP A 150 -1.61 3.76 22.84
C ASP A 150 -2.57 3.59 24.03
N PRO A 151 -3.81 3.17 23.79
CA PRO A 151 -4.83 3.09 24.83
C PRO A 151 -4.49 2.12 25.95
N THR A 152 -3.57 1.18 25.70
CA THR A 152 -3.19 0.13 26.64
C THR A 152 -2.01 0.51 27.55
N THR A 153 -1.50 1.73 27.41
CA THR A 153 -0.34 2.22 28.17
C THR A 153 -0.68 3.27 29.23
N SER A 154 -1.92 3.77 29.27
CA SER A 154 -2.35 4.74 30.27
C SER A 154 -2.69 4.08 31.61
N LYS A 155 -2.35 4.76 32.72
CA LYS A 155 -2.64 4.28 34.08
C LYS A 155 -4.14 4.39 34.39
N GLY A 156 -4.85 3.26 34.37
CA GLY A 156 -6.28 3.25 34.71
C GLY A 156 -6.99 1.90 34.79
N GLY A 157 -6.30 0.78 34.56
CA GLY A 157 -6.95 -0.53 34.51
C GLY A 157 -7.75 -0.71 33.21
N ASN A 158 -7.68 -1.91 32.64
CA ASN A 158 -8.24 -2.27 31.33
C ASN A 158 -9.77 -2.38 31.33
N THR A 159 -10.49 -1.36 31.77
CA THR A 159 -11.88 -1.21 31.36
C THR A 159 -11.88 -0.26 30.17
N PHE A 160 -11.99 -0.83 28.97
CA PHE A 160 -12.45 -0.09 27.81
C PHE A 160 -13.97 -0.22 27.79
N PRO A 161 -14.74 0.79 28.27
CA PRO A 161 -16.18 0.76 28.10
C PRO A 161 -16.52 0.47 26.63
N VAL A 162 -17.50 -0.39 26.42
CA VAL A 162 -18.09 -0.52 25.09
C VAL A 162 -18.60 0.85 24.65
N GLY A 163 -18.25 1.24 23.43
CA GLY A 163 -18.51 2.57 22.88
C GLY A 163 -17.37 3.58 23.04
N THR A 164 -16.26 3.25 23.71
CA THR A 164 -15.07 4.10 23.73
C THR A 164 -14.51 4.28 22.32
N VAL A 165 -14.27 5.54 21.94
CA VAL A 165 -13.66 5.94 20.66
C VAL A 165 -12.41 6.76 20.95
N ILE A 166 -11.32 6.44 20.28
CA ILE A 166 -10.02 7.10 20.41
C ILE A 166 -9.55 7.44 19.01
N THR A 167 -9.30 8.72 18.75
CA THR A 167 -8.88 9.21 17.44
C THR A 167 -7.61 10.03 17.57
N GLY A 168 -6.75 9.96 16.55
CA GLY A 168 -5.53 10.73 16.48
C GLY A 168 -4.79 10.48 15.18
N LYS A 169 -3.67 11.17 15.01
CA LYS A 169 -2.74 10.95 13.89
C LYS A 169 -1.72 9.88 14.23
N THR A 170 -1.37 9.08 13.24
CA THR A 170 -0.29 8.10 13.32
C THR A 170 0.66 8.31 12.15
N PHE A 171 1.96 8.16 12.40
CA PHE A 171 2.95 8.12 11.35
C PHE A 171 2.93 6.76 10.68
N VAL A 172 2.79 6.74 9.35
CA VAL A 172 2.76 5.53 8.52
C VAL A 172 4.14 5.40 7.85
N PRO A 173 5.00 4.45 8.30
CA PRO A 173 6.36 4.30 7.78
C PRO A 173 6.42 4.05 6.27
N GLU A 174 5.40 3.41 5.72
CA GLU A 174 5.36 3.01 4.32
C GLU A 174 5.07 4.18 3.38
N THR A 175 4.27 5.15 3.82
CA THR A 175 3.90 6.33 3.04
C THR A 175 4.73 7.56 3.43
N LEU A 176 5.47 7.49 4.54
CA LEU A 176 6.19 8.60 5.17
C LEU A 176 5.29 9.81 5.40
N SER A 177 4.05 9.55 5.83
CA SER A 177 3.02 10.57 6.06
C SER A 177 2.29 10.36 7.38
N LEU A 178 1.52 11.36 7.79
CA LEU A 178 0.55 11.23 8.87
C LEU A 178 -0.80 10.79 8.29
N SER A 179 -1.46 9.85 8.96
CA SER A 179 -2.83 9.44 8.66
C SER A 179 -3.72 9.55 9.89
N ASP A 180 -5.00 9.80 9.68
CA ASP A 180 -6.00 9.62 10.73
C ASP A 180 -6.15 8.14 11.07
N GLU A 181 -6.35 7.88 12.35
CA GLU A 181 -6.61 6.56 12.89
C GLU A 181 -7.65 6.65 14.00
N THR A 182 -8.55 5.67 14.04
CA THR A 182 -9.62 5.60 15.04
C THR A 182 -9.76 4.19 15.58
N ILE A 183 -9.62 4.04 16.90
CA ILE A 183 -9.91 2.82 17.63
C ILE A 183 -11.29 2.95 18.27
N THR A 184 -12.17 1.99 18.02
CA THR A 184 -13.49 1.89 18.66
C THR A 184 -13.64 0.57 19.39
N VAL A 185 -14.07 0.62 20.65
CA VAL A 185 -14.39 -0.59 21.43
C VAL A 185 -15.85 -0.94 21.13
N LEU A 186 -16.07 -1.91 20.24
CA LEU A 186 -17.38 -2.17 19.66
C LEU A 186 -18.32 -2.90 20.61
N ARG A 187 -17.83 -3.95 21.27
CA ARG A 187 -18.63 -4.88 22.07
C ARG A 187 -17.75 -5.82 22.89
N LYS A 188 -18.39 -6.65 23.70
CA LYS A 188 -17.78 -7.80 24.37
C LYS A 188 -18.50 -9.07 23.91
N GLU A 189 -17.77 -10.08 23.42
CA GLU A 189 -18.38 -11.31 22.90
C GLU A 189 -17.56 -12.55 23.25
N SER A 190 -18.22 -13.71 23.23
CA SER A 190 -17.53 -14.99 23.41
C SER A 190 -16.93 -15.43 22.08
N ILE A 191 -15.63 -15.70 22.08
CA ILE A 191 -14.88 -16.14 20.91
C ILE A 191 -14.17 -17.46 21.16
N VAL A 192 -13.86 -18.17 20.08
CA VAL A 192 -13.01 -19.36 20.10
C VAL A 192 -11.78 -19.09 19.25
N VAL A 193 -10.60 -19.28 19.83
CA VAL A 193 -9.32 -19.17 19.11
C VAL A 193 -8.71 -20.56 18.96
N GLY A 194 -8.58 -21.02 17.71
CA GLY A 194 -8.08 -22.37 17.41
C GLY A 194 -8.96 -23.45 18.03
N LYS A 195 -8.35 -24.35 18.84
CA LYS A 195 -9.04 -25.45 19.53
C LYS A 195 -9.33 -25.15 21.01
N ALA A 196 -9.21 -23.90 21.44
CA ALA A 196 -9.42 -23.52 22.84
C ALA A 196 -10.91 -23.54 23.23
N LYS A 197 -11.18 -23.50 24.54
CA LYS A 197 -12.53 -23.24 25.05
C LYS A 197 -12.96 -21.81 24.69
N PRO A 198 -14.27 -21.53 24.57
CA PRO A 198 -14.75 -20.17 24.40
C PRO A 198 -14.25 -19.25 25.53
N VAL A 199 -13.78 -18.07 25.16
CA VAL A 199 -13.31 -17.02 26.08
C VAL A 199 -14.03 -15.73 25.76
N LEU A 200 -14.31 -14.93 26.79
CA LEU A 200 -14.94 -13.63 26.62
C LEU A 200 -13.86 -12.61 26.23
N ALA A 201 -14.09 -11.85 25.17
CA ALA A 201 -13.14 -10.87 24.65
C ALA A 201 -13.83 -9.54 24.31
N PHE A 202 -13.14 -8.43 24.56
CA PHE A 202 -13.48 -7.14 23.98
C PHE A 202 -13.13 -7.15 22.50
N VAL A 203 -14.02 -6.64 21.67
CA VAL A 203 -13.82 -6.48 20.23
C VAL A 203 -13.51 -5.01 19.97
N LEU A 204 -12.29 -4.73 19.55
CA LEU A 204 -11.84 -3.40 19.17
C LEU A 204 -11.70 -3.36 17.66
N GLU A 205 -12.16 -2.28 17.05
CA GLU A 205 -11.95 -1.98 15.64
C GLU A 205 -10.97 -0.83 15.53
N ASP A 206 -9.85 -1.06 14.86
CA ASP A 206 -8.82 -0.08 14.57
C ASP A 206 -8.88 0.27 13.08
N ARG A 207 -9.30 1.49 12.76
CA ARG A 207 -9.46 1.99 11.40
C ARG A 207 -8.33 2.97 11.09
N ALA A 208 -7.42 2.57 10.22
CA ALA A 208 -6.33 3.39 9.71
C ALA A 208 -6.40 3.51 8.18
N ALA A 209 -5.60 4.41 7.60
CA ALA A 209 -5.48 4.55 6.14
C ALA A 209 -5.00 3.26 5.45
N THR A 210 -4.28 2.38 6.16
CA THR A 210 -3.78 1.09 5.64
C THR A 210 -4.83 -0.03 5.67
N GLY A 211 -5.98 0.19 6.33
CA GLY A 211 -7.06 -0.78 6.45
C GLY A 211 -7.66 -0.84 7.85
N THR A 212 -8.65 -1.71 8.01
CA THR A 212 -9.29 -1.98 9.31
C THR A 212 -8.75 -3.26 9.92
N VAL A 213 -8.29 -3.20 11.17
CA VAL A 213 -7.93 -4.35 11.99
C VAL A 213 -9.00 -4.56 13.05
N THR A 214 -9.45 -5.79 13.26
CA THR A 214 -10.29 -6.16 14.40
C THR A 214 -9.45 -6.92 15.42
N LEU A 215 -9.32 -6.35 16.61
CA LEU A 215 -8.60 -6.93 17.73
C LEU A 215 -9.59 -7.57 18.70
N PHE A 216 -9.24 -8.76 19.19
CA PHE A 216 -9.96 -9.45 20.25
C PHE A 216 -9.05 -9.54 21.48
N MET A 217 -9.43 -8.80 22.51
CA MET A 217 -8.65 -8.61 23.72
C MET A 217 -9.32 -9.32 24.90
N GLY A 218 -8.56 -10.11 25.65
CA GLY A 218 -9.03 -10.74 26.89
C GLY A 218 -9.20 -9.74 28.03
N ASP A 219 -9.82 -10.16 29.13
CA ASP A 219 -10.06 -9.30 30.30
C ASP A 219 -8.77 -8.81 30.98
N LYS A 220 -7.64 -9.49 30.76
CA LYS A 220 -6.32 -9.08 31.27
C LYS A 220 -5.63 -8.08 30.34
N GLY A 221 -6.28 -7.70 29.23
CA GLY A 221 -5.72 -6.87 28.18
C GLY A 221 -4.84 -7.62 27.19
N ASP A 222 -4.70 -8.94 27.32
CA ASP A 222 -3.90 -9.77 26.42
C ASP A 222 -4.58 -9.95 25.05
N THR A 223 -3.76 -9.98 24.01
CA THR A 223 -4.27 -10.18 22.64
C THR A 223 -4.48 -11.66 22.36
N LEU A 224 -5.72 -12.00 22.00
CA LEU A 224 -6.15 -13.38 21.73
C LEU A 224 -6.24 -13.66 20.22
N LEU A 225 -6.73 -12.71 19.45
CA LEU A 225 -6.93 -12.82 18.01
C LEU A 225 -6.85 -11.42 17.39
N MET A 226 -6.24 -11.33 16.22
CA MET A 226 -6.34 -10.16 15.34
C MET A 226 -6.84 -10.61 13.98
N ARG A 227 -7.78 -9.85 13.40
CA ARG A 227 -8.25 -10.01 12.03
C ARG A 227 -7.84 -8.80 11.21
N PHE A 228 -7.30 -9.07 10.05
CA PHE A 228 -6.78 -8.09 9.10
C PHE A 228 -7.61 -8.16 7.81
N PRO A 229 -7.42 -7.20 6.88
CA PRO A 229 -7.91 -7.34 5.51
C PRO A 229 -7.44 -8.66 4.87
N LEU A 230 -8.09 -9.07 3.77
CA LEU A 230 -7.80 -10.31 3.03
C LEU A 230 -8.09 -11.63 3.78
N ASP A 231 -9.00 -11.63 4.76
CA ASP A 231 -9.29 -12.83 5.56
C ASP A 231 -8.01 -13.40 6.22
N MET A 232 -7.13 -12.49 6.64
CA MET A 232 -5.92 -12.80 7.37
C MET A 232 -6.17 -12.69 8.88
N GLU A 233 -5.67 -13.65 9.64
CA GLU A 233 -5.81 -13.72 11.09
C GLU A 233 -4.46 -14.00 11.77
N ALA A 234 -4.17 -13.32 12.87
CA ALA A 234 -3.11 -13.71 13.80
C ALA A 234 -3.75 -14.29 15.06
N ARG A 235 -3.54 -15.59 15.29
CA ARG A 235 -4.18 -16.38 16.34
C ARG A 235 -3.20 -16.65 17.46
N ARG A 236 -3.57 -16.38 18.72
CA ARG A 236 -2.69 -16.62 19.87
C ARG A 236 -2.36 -18.11 19.99
N GLU A 237 -1.08 -18.43 20.03
CA GLU A 237 -0.55 -19.80 20.04
C GLU A 237 0.64 -19.93 20.99
N THR A 238 1.06 -21.17 21.26
CA THR A 238 2.35 -21.39 21.94
C THR A 238 3.50 -21.02 21.01
N LYS A 239 4.65 -20.62 21.56
CA LYS A 239 5.87 -20.33 20.78
C LYS A 239 6.22 -21.43 19.78
N ALA A 240 6.18 -22.69 20.22
CA ALA A 240 6.52 -23.84 19.38
C ALA A 240 5.57 -23.98 18.19
N VAL A 241 4.26 -23.83 18.42
CA VAL A 241 3.27 -23.90 17.34
C VAL A 241 3.40 -22.69 16.43
N ALA A 242 3.41 -21.46 16.97
CA ALA A 242 3.48 -20.23 16.20
C ALA A 242 4.68 -20.21 15.23
N LEU A 243 5.88 -20.54 15.70
CA LEU A 243 7.11 -20.49 14.90
C LEU A 243 7.24 -21.64 13.88
N THR A 244 6.37 -22.64 13.91
CA THR A 244 6.36 -23.72 12.91
C THR A 244 5.82 -23.20 11.58
N MET A 245 6.67 -23.17 10.55
CA MET A 245 6.32 -22.70 9.21
C MET A 245 6.15 -23.86 8.22
N PRO A 246 5.19 -23.77 7.27
CA PRO A 246 5.16 -24.66 6.12
C PRO A 246 6.40 -24.46 5.24
N SER A 247 6.76 -25.47 4.46
CA SER A 247 7.80 -25.38 3.44
C SER A 247 7.41 -24.46 2.28
N ASP A 248 8.41 -23.95 1.55
CA ASP A 248 8.18 -23.14 0.35
C ASP A 248 7.36 -23.90 -0.71
N ALA A 249 7.53 -25.22 -0.83
CA ALA A 249 6.75 -26.06 -1.73
C ALA A 249 5.27 -26.12 -1.32
N GLU A 250 4.98 -26.25 -0.02
CA GLU A 250 3.61 -26.18 0.48
C GLU A 250 3.00 -24.81 0.24
N ILE A 251 3.74 -23.72 0.45
CA ILE A 251 3.25 -22.37 0.18
C ILE A 251 2.98 -22.18 -1.31
N ALA A 252 3.90 -22.59 -2.19
CA ALA A 252 3.75 -22.49 -3.64
C ALA A 252 2.54 -23.26 -4.18
N SER A 253 2.10 -24.31 -3.49
CA SER A 253 0.90 -25.09 -3.85
C SER A 253 -0.43 -24.40 -3.51
N ARG A 254 -0.40 -23.33 -2.70
CA ARG A 254 -1.59 -22.60 -2.28
C ARG A 254 -2.07 -21.64 -3.36
N PRO A 255 -3.35 -21.21 -3.32
CA PRO A 255 -3.86 -20.21 -4.24
C PRO A 255 -2.97 -18.97 -4.30
N ASP A 256 -2.70 -18.51 -5.51
CA ASP A 256 -1.93 -17.29 -5.76
C ASP A 256 -2.70 -16.08 -5.23
N LEU A 257 -2.08 -15.30 -4.34
CA LEU A 257 -2.72 -14.17 -3.70
C LEU A 257 -3.18 -13.11 -4.72
N ALA A 258 -2.42 -12.86 -5.78
CA ALA A 258 -2.80 -11.88 -6.80
C ALA A 258 -4.06 -12.30 -7.55
N VAL A 259 -4.29 -13.61 -7.70
CA VAL A 259 -5.52 -14.17 -8.28
C VAL A 259 -6.65 -14.16 -7.26
N ALA A 260 -6.37 -14.52 -6.00
CA ALA A 260 -7.37 -14.63 -4.93
C ALA A 260 -8.03 -13.28 -4.59
N VAL A 261 -7.29 -12.18 -4.69
CA VAL A 261 -7.82 -10.81 -4.46
C VAL A 261 -8.42 -10.16 -5.70
N GLY A 262 -8.33 -10.83 -6.85
CA GLY A 262 -8.91 -10.34 -8.10
C GLY A 262 -10.43 -10.30 -8.04
N ILE A 263 -11.02 -9.26 -8.61
CA ILE A 263 -12.47 -9.04 -8.63
C ILE A 263 -13.03 -9.73 -9.86
N LYS A 264 -13.79 -10.81 -9.69
CA LYS A 264 -14.53 -11.41 -10.80
C LYS A 264 -15.72 -10.50 -11.15
N PRO A 265 -15.76 -9.90 -12.36
CA PRO A 265 -16.83 -9.00 -12.72
C PRO A 265 -18.15 -9.76 -12.91
N THR A 266 -19.26 -9.14 -12.54
CA THR A 266 -20.62 -9.58 -12.88
C THR A 266 -21.19 -8.73 -14.02
N GLY A 267 -22.40 -9.06 -14.50
CA GLY A 267 -23.08 -8.27 -15.53
C GLY A 267 -22.72 -8.70 -16.95
N LYS A 268 -22.57 -7.72 -17.86
CA LYS A 268 -22.37 -7.97 -19.30
C LYS A 268 -21.03 -8.67 -19.56
N PRO A 269 -21.01 -9.73 -20.41
CA PRO A 269 -19.75 -10.35 -20.82
C PRO A 269 -18.81 -9.34 -21.49
N LEU A 270 -17.55 -9.35 -21.07
CA LEU A 270 -16.49 -8.46 -21.54
C LEU A 270 -15.81 -8.97 -22.82
N ALA A 271 -16.60 -9.49 -23.78
CA ALA A 271 -16.07 -9.82 -25.10
C ALA A 271 -15.47 -8.54 -25.73
N ASP A 272 -14.22 -8.61 -26.17
CA ASP A 272 -13.48 -7.49 -26.78
C ASP A 272 -13.32 -6.23 -25.91
N ALA A 273 -13.45 -6.35 -24.58
CA ALA A 273 -13.39 -5.20 -23.66
C ALA A 273 -12.10 -4.37 -23.75
N ARG A 274 -10.99 -4.97 -24.17
CA ARG A 274 -9.71 -4.28 -24.34
C ARG A 274 -9.65 -3.36 -25.56
N THR A 275 -10.54 -3.53 -26.53
CA THR A 275 -10.66 -2.66 -27.70
C THR A 275 -11.84 -1.70 -27.61
N ALA A 276 -12.69 -1.83 -26.57
CA ALA A 276 -13.81 -0.94 -26.36
C ALA A 276 -13.32 0.49 -26.08
N PRO A 277 -13.87 1.52 -26.76
CA PRO A 277 -13.49 2.91 -26.53
C PRO A 277 -13.95 3.41 -25.16
N THR A 278 -15.03 2.82 -24.62
CA THR A 278 -15.59 3.18 -23.32
C THR A 278 -16.16 1.93 -22.65
N LEU A 279 -15.99 1.83 -21.33
CA LEU A 279 -16.64 0.83 -20.49
C LEU A 279 -17.30 1.50 -19.29
N ARG A 280 -18.38 0.90 -18.81
CA ARG A 280 -19.19 1.40 -17.69
C ARG A 280 -19.23 0.34 -16.59
N PHE A 281 -19.01 0.75 -15.37
CA PHE A 281 -18.95 -0.15 -14.21
C PHE A 281 -19.75 0.40 -13.03
N ALA A 282 -20.33 -0.50 -12.25
CA ALA A 282 -20.77 -0.21 -10.89
C ALA A 282 -19.80 -0.87 -9.90
N LEU A 283 -19.19 -0.06 -9.04
CA LEU A 283 -18.27 -0.49 -7.99
C LEU A 283 -18.96 -0.37 -6.63
N ARG A 284 -18.91 -1.46 -5.85
CA ARG A 284 -19.36 -1.52 -4.45
C ARG A 284 -18.20 -1.96 -3.55
N GLY A 285 -18.32 -1.71 -2.25
CA GLY A 285 -17.31 -2.11 -1.25
C GLY A 285 -16.09 -1.20 -1.17
N ASN A 286 -16.11 -0.02 -1.81
CA ASN A 286 -15.04 0.97 -1.70
C ASN A 286 -15.09 1.72 -0.34
N SER A 287 -13.93 2.07 0.21
CA SER A 287 -13.71 2.92 1.39
C SER A 287 -14.12 4.37 1.16
N ALA A 288 -14.05 5.18 2.22
CA ALA A 288 -14.53 6.56 2.29
C ALA A 288 -14.21 7.43 1.06
N ASP A 289 -13.06 7.23 0.40
CA ASP A 289 -12.61 8.03 -0.73
C ASP A 289 -13.22 7.59 -2.07
N LEU A 290 -13.72 8.56 -2.83
CA LEU A 290 -14.22 8.30 -4.18
C LEU A 290 -13.05 8.15 -5.16
N PRO A 291 -13.15 7.23 -6.14
CA PRO A 291 -12.18 7.16 -7.22
C PRO A 291 -12.04 8.52 -7.94
N PRO A 292 -10.84 8.89 -8.41
CA PRO A 292 -10.64 10.13 -9.14
C PRO A 292 -11.54 10.23 -10.38
N SER A 293 -12.06 11.44 -10.65
CA SER A 293 -12.83 11.78 -11.84
C SER A 293 -12.09 12.83 -12.67
N ASP A 294 -11.87 12.57 -13.96
CA ASP A 294 -11.16 13.43 -14.91
C ASP A 294 -11.53 13.12 -16.38
N ASN A 295 -10.70 13.56 -17.33
CA ASN A 295 -10.90 13.38 -18.77
C ASN A 295 -10.87 11.91 -19.25
N ARG A 296 -10.34 10.98 -18.45
CA ARG A 296 -10.29 9.55 -18.76
C ARG A 296 -11.42 8.80 -18.10
N GLN A 297 -11.80 9.20 -16.89
CA GLN A 297 -12.77 8.48 -16.08
C GLN A 297 -13.77 9.44 -15.45
N THR A 298 -15.07 9.21 -15.63
CA THR A 298 -16.13 9.93 -14.92
C THR A 298 -16.68 9.09 -13.79
N VAL A 299 -16.80 9.69 -12.60
CA VAL A 299 -17.28 9.01 -11.39
C VAL A 299 -18.54 9.71 -10.87
N SER A 300 -19.57 8.93 -10.59
CA SER A 300 -20.80 9.39 -9.93
C SER A 300 -21.23 8.39 -8.85
N VAL A 301 -21.95 8.88 -7.85
CA VAL A 301 -22.33 8.08 -6.68
C VAL A 301 -23.83 8.12 -6.49
N SER A 302 -24.40 6.98 -6.12
CA SER A 302 -25.79 6.85 -5.66
C SER A 302 -25.84 6.02 -4.37
N GLY A 303 -26.87 6.25 -3.56
CA GLY A 303 -27.00 5.60 -2.25
C GLY A 303 -26.02 6.12 -1.19
N THR A 304 -26.11 5.56 0.02
CA THR A 304 -25.26 5.91 1.17
C THR A 304 -24.90 4.66 1.97
N GLY A 305 -23.82 4.72 2.77
CA GLY A 305 -23.41 3.60 3.62
C GLY A 305 -23.17 2.30 2.84
N ALA A 306 -23.80 1.21 3.30
CA ALA A 306 -23.70 -0.11 2.69
C ALA A 306 -24.34 -0.19 1.28
N ASP A 307 -25.31 0.66 0.98
CA ASP A 307 -26.01 0.69 -0.31
C ASP A 307 -25.31 1.58 -1.36
N ARG A 308 -24.18 2.19 -0.99
CA ARG A 308 -23.44 3.09 -1.87
C ARG A 308 -22.94 2.34 -3.12
N VAL A 309 -23.27 2.90 -4.28
CA VAL A 309 -22.79 2.45 -5.59
C VAL A 309 -22.04 3.57 -6.27
N THR A 310 -20.80 3.29 -6.65
CA THR A 310 -20.00 4.20 -7.46
C THR A 310 -20.09 3.78 -8.91
N THR A 311 -20.75 4.58 -9.75
CA THR A 311 -20.75 4.39 -11.20
C THR A 311 -19.47 4.99 -11.78
N ILE A 312 -18.76 4.21 -12.58
CA ILE A 312 -17.50 4.61 -13.19
C ILE A 312 -17.60 4.40 -14.71
N ILE A 313 -17.37 5.47 -15.47
CA ILE A 313 -17.29 5.40 -16.94
C ILE A 313 -15.84 5.66 -17.33
N VAL A 314 -15.18 4.68 -17.94
CA VAL A 314 -13.76 4.75 -18.33
C VAL A 314 -13.65 4.84 -19.84
N SER A 315 -12.91 5.82 -20.34
CA SER A 315 -12.62 6.02 -21.76
C SER A 315 -11.16 5.64 -22.07
N ALA A 316 -10.96 4.88 -23.15
CA ALA A 316 -9.66 4.56 -23.69
C ALA A 316 -9.12 5.76 -24.49
N ASN A 317 -8.25 6.55 -23.87
CA ASN A 317 -7.63 7.71 -24.51
C ASN A 317 -6.23 7.32 -25.00
N ALA A 318 -6.08 7.18 -26.32
CA ALA A 318 -4.77 6.96 -26.92
C ALA A 318 -3.88 8.20 -26.75
N LEU A 319 -2.58 7.97 -26.55
CA LEU A 319 -1.59 9.04 -26.59
C LEU A 319 -1.55 9.64 -28.01
N PRO A 320 -1.70 10.96 -28.17
CA PRO A 320 -1.59 11.58 -29.48
C PRO A 320 -0.17 11.45 -30.03
N ALA A 321 -0.02 11.47 -31.35
CA ALA A 321 1.30 11.40 -32.00
C ALA A 321 2.21 12.58 -31.61
N SER A 322 1.62 13.74 -31.32
CA SER A 322 2.27 14.93 -30.78
C SER A 322 1.27 15.69 -29.90
N ALA A 323 1.77 16.28 -28.81
CA ALA A 323 1.00 17.18 -27.95
C ALA A 323 0.91 18.59 -28.53
N GLY A 324 1.85 18.99 -29.38
CA GLY A 324 2.07 20.39 -29.75
C GLY A 324 2.62 21.23 -28.60
N VAL A 325 3.12 20.58 -27.53
CA VAL A 325 3.60 21.22 -26.30
C VAL A 325 4.96 20.65 -25.93
N ALA A 326 5.92 21.53 -25.72
CA ALA A 326 7.27 21.16 -25.33
C ALA A 326 7.36 20.73 -23.86
N ARG A 327 8.34 19.87 -23.54
CA ARG A 327 8.73 19.54 -22.17
C ARG A 327 9.17 20.79 -21.40
N PHE A 328 8.85 20.84 -20.10
CA PHE A 328 9.25 21.95 -19.24
C PHE A 328 10.72 21.86 -18.88
N ALA A 329 11.47 22.95 -18.99
CA ALA A 329 12.90 22.96 -18.64
C ALA A 329 13.11 22.86 -17.12
N LYS A 330 12.23 23.50 -16.34
CA LYS A 330 12.17 23.41 -14.88
C LYS A 330 10.72 23.41 -14.39
N PRO A 331 10.45 22.89 -13.18
CA PRO A 331 9.09 22.86 -12.62
C PRO A 331 8.37 24.21 -12.62
N GLY A 332 9.10 25.32 -12.41
CA GLY A 332 8.53 26.67 -12.38
C GLY A 332 7.90 27.14 -13.70
N ASP A 333 8.31 26.55 -14.84
CA ASP A 333 7.80 26.90 -16.18
C ASP A 333 6.41 26.30 -16.45
N ALA A 334 6.01 25.30 -15.64
CA ALA A 334 4.71 24.66 -15.77
C ALA A 334 3.62 25.45 -15.02
N PRO A 335 2.34 25.36 -15.48
CA PRO A 335 1.19 25.78 -14.69
C PRO A 335 1.25 25.26 -13.26
N GLU A 336 0.81 26.08 -12.30
CA GLU A 336 0.96 25.80 -10.87
C GLU A 336 0.40 24.43 -10.47
N ALA A 337 -0.77 24.08 -10.99
CA ALA A 337 -1.43 22.78 -10.75
C ALA A 337 -0.62 21.57 -11.24
N LEU A 338 0.35 21.76 -12.15
CA LEU A 338 1.18 20.69 -12.69
C LEU A 338 2.52 20.54 -11.96
N ARG A 339 2.95 21.57 -11.22
CA ARG A 339 4.27 21.59 -10.55
C ARG A 339 4.48 20.41 -9.60
N PRO A 340 3.49 20.00 -8.76
CA PRO A 340 3.67 18.83 -7.89
C PRO A 340 4.01 17.55 -8.66
N TYR A 341 3.52 17.41 -9.89
CA TYR A 341 3.75 16.25 -10.75
C TYR A 341 5.08 16.31 -11.52
N LEU A 342 5.90 17.33 -11.29
CA LEU A 342 7.27 17.44 -11.80
C LEU A 342 8.31 17.26 -10.67
N LEU A 343 7.88 17.35 -9.41
CA LEU A 343 8.76 17.27 -8.25
C LEU A 343 9.03 15.81 -7.83
N PRO A 344 10.20 15.55 -7.21
CA PRO A 344 10.47 14.27 -6.60
C PRO A 344 9.55 14.02 -5.40
N SER A 345 9.28 12.74 -5.13
CA SER A 345 8.61 12.26 -3.92
C SER A 345 9.47 11.19 -3.23
N ALA A 346 9.01 10.62 -2.12
CA ALA A 346 9.71 9.58 -1.35
C ALA A 346 10.18 8.40 -2.21
N TYR A 347 9.32 7.91 -3.11
CA TYR A 347 9.62 6.77 -3.98
C TYR A 347 9.94 7.18 -5.41
N ILE A 348 9.40 8.30 -5.89
CA ILE A 348 9.73 8.84 -7.22
C ILE A 348 10.90 9.81 -7.07
N SER A 349 12.12 9.26 -6.95
CA SER A 349 13.37 10.00 -6.77
C SER A 349 13.86 10.74 -8.03
N SER A 350 12.97 11.44 -8.76
CA SER A 350 13.28 12.09 -10.04
C SER A 350 14.38 13.16 -9.99
N GLY A 351 14.71 13.65 -8.79
CA GLY A 351 15.80 14.62 -8.56
C GLY A 351 17.19 13.99 -8.42
N ASP A 352 17.30 12.66 -8.32
CA ASP A 352 18.60 12.00 -8.21
C ASP A 352 19.34 12.05 -9.55
N ALA A 353 20.67 12.25 -9.52
CA ALA A 353 21.49 12.51 -10.70
C ALA A 353 21.34 11.46 -11.81
N VAL A 354 21.10 10.20 -11.45
CA VAL A 354 20.89 9.09 -12.39
C VAL A 354 19.72 9.34 -13.36
N PHE A 355 18.67 10.05 -12.91
CA PHE A 355 17.49 10.30 -13.74
C PHE A 355 17.71 11.38 -14.79
N THR A 356 18.64 12.30 -14.58
CA THR A 356 19.02 13.29 -15.60
C THR A 356 19.56 12.62 -16.86
N ASP A 357 20.42 11.61 -16.69
CA ASP A 357 21.02 10.91 -17.83
C ASP A 357 20.05 9.88 -18.44
N LEU A 358 19.29 9.16 -17.59
CA LEU A 358 18.21 8.29 -18.08
C LEU A 358 17.17 9.07 -18.88
N ALA A 359 16.80 10.28 -18.46
CA ALA A 359 15.87 11.14 -19.19
C ALA A 359 16.39 11.51 -20.59
N LYS A 360 17.67 11.87 -20.72
CA LYS A 360 18.29 12.16 -22.03
C LYS A 360 18.23 10.94 -22.95
N THR A 361 18.58 9.76 -22.45
CA THR A 361 18.55 8.51 -23.23
C THR A 361 17.11 8.11 -23.58
N ALA A 362 16.22 8.08 -22.61
CA ALA A 362 14.87 7.54 -22.77
C ALA A 362 13.96 8.43 -23.62
N THR A 363 14.19 9.75 -23.64
CA THR A 363 13.44 10.67 -24.53
C THR A 363 13.90 10.58 -25.98
N GLY A 364 15.10 10.07 -26.26
CA GLY A 364 15.65 10.00 -27.61
C GLY A 364 15.73 11.37 -28.31
N GLY A 365 15.98 12.43 -27.55
CA GLY A 365 16.06 13.82 -28.06
C GLY A 365 14.71 14.48 -28.36
N LYS A 366 13.58 13.83 -28.09
CA LYS A 366 12.25 14.41 -28.33
C LYS A 366 11.97 15.58 -27.38
N THR A 367 11.43 16.66 -27.94
CA THR A 367 11.09 17.88 -27.20
C THR A 367 9.60 17.97 -26.89
N ASP A 368 8.74 17.37 -27.70
CA ASP A 368 7.29 17.28 -27.48
C ASP A 368 6.97 16.32 -26.32
N LEU A 369 6.00 16.70 -25.48
CA LEU A 369 5.57 15.93 -24.30
C LEU A 369 5.10 14.51 -24.67
N ALA A 370 4.23 14.37 -25.68
CA ALA A 370 3.65 13.08 -26.04
C ALA A 370 4.69 12.18 -26.72
N GLU A 371 5.48 12.71 -27.65
CA GLU A 371 6.54 11.94 -28.31
C GLU A 371 7.58 11.43 -27.31
N ALA A 372 7.99 12.28 -26.36
CA ALA A 372 8.93 11.91 -25.32
C ALA A 372 8.35 10.88 -24.35
N ALA A 373 7.09 11.05 -23.93
CA ALA A 373 6.42 10.08 -23.05
C ALA A 373 6.29 8.69 -23.70
N ALA A 374 5.97 8.63 -25.00
CA ALA A 374 5.94 7.38 -25.75
C ALA A 374 7.30 6.67 -25.77
N LYS A 375 8.39 7.44 -26.00
CA LYS A 375 9.76 6.91 -25.99
C LYS A 375 10.17 6.40 -24.61
N ILE A 376 9.82 7.12 -23.54
CA ILE A 376 10.08 6.68 -22.17
C ILE A 376 9.30 5.40 -21.86
N ALA A 377 8.03 5.29 -22.26
CA ALA A 377 7.23 4.08 -22.02
C ALA A 377 7.86 2.84 -22.67
N ALA A 378 8.27 2.96 -23.94
CA ALA A 378 8.97 1.90 -24.66
C ALA A 378 10.34 1.57 -24.04
N TYR A 379 11.09 2.59 -23.62
CA TYR A 379 12.38 2.41 -22.94
C TYR A 379 12.20 1.63 -21.64
N VAL A 380 11.29 2.08 -20.76
CA VAL A 380 11.02 1.43 -19.47
C VAL A 380 10.62 -0.03 -19.66
N HIS A 381 9.71 -0.31 -20.60
CA HIS A 381 9.32 -1.68 -20.92
C HIS A 381 10.52 -2.57 -21.28
N ALA A 382 11.43 -2.05 -22.10
CA ALA A 382 12.61 -2.78 -22.55
C ALA A 382 13.72 -2.89 -21.48
N GLN A 383 13.73 -2.01 -20.47
CA GLN A 383 14.78 -1.99 -19.46
C GLN A 383 14.46 -2.84 -18.23
N ILE A 384 13.18 -2.99 -17.86
CA ILE A 384 12.80 -3.72 -16.65
C ILE A 384 12.54 -5.18 -16.98
N THR A 385 13.18 -6.08 -16.22
CA THR A 385 12.87 -7.51 -16.20
C THR A 385 11.82 -7.79 -15.14
N PRO A 386 10.73 -8.50 -15.48
CA PRO A 386 9.72 -8.79 -14.47
C PRO A 386 10.23 -9.66 -13.31
N ASP A 387 9.88 -9.28 -12.08
CA ASP A 387 10.27 -10.01 -10.87
C ASP A 387 9.20 -9.89 -9.76
N ALA A 388 8.45 -10.97 -9.59
CA ALA A 388 7.38 -11.12 -8.61
C ALA A 388 7.85 -11.33 -7.17
N SER A 389 9.15 -11.60 -6.94
CA SER A 389 9.67 -11.79 -5.58
C SER A 389 9.70 -10.49 -4.78
N ILE A 390 9.60 -9.34 -5.45
CA ILE A 390 9.62 -8.00 -4.84
C ILE A 390 8.28 -7.72 -4.14
N ALA A 391 8.28 -7.83 -2.81
CA ALA A 391 7.09 -7.68 -1.97
C ALA A 391 6.97 -6.30 -1.27
N THR A 392 7.94 -5.41 -1.44
CA THR A 392 7.96 -4.06 -0.82
C THR A 392 8.06 -2.97 -1.86
N LEU A 393 7.61 -1.76 -1.51
CA LEU A 393 7.85 -0.58 -2.33
C LEU A 393 9.35 -0.28 -2.46
N ARG A 394 9.74 0.17 -3.64
CA ARG A 394 11.13 0.52 -3.98
C ARG A 394 11.19 1.96 -4.46
N THR A 395 12.25 2.66 -4.10
CA THR A 395 12.53 3.97 -4.70
C THR A 395 12.94 3.77 -6.16
N ALA A 396 12.67 4.75 -7.01
CA ALA A 396 13.10 4.74 -8.41
C ALA A 396 14.61 4.53 -8.54
N SER A 397 15.40 5.13 -7.63
CA SER A 397 16.86 5.00 -7.60
C SER A 397 17.30 3.59 -7.26
N ASP A 398 16.57 2.87 -6.40
CA ASP A 398 16.82 1.46 -6.16
C ASP A 398 16.47 0.62 -7.39
N ILE A 399 15.33 0.90 -8.04
CA ILE A 399 14.92 0.23 -9.30
C ILE A 399 15.96 0.43 -10.39
N ALA A 400 16.59 1.60 -10.49
CA ALA A 400 17.61 1.90 -11.49
C ALA A 400 18.86 0.99 -11.40
N LYS A 401 19.16 0.43 -10.21
CA LYS A 401 20.35 -0.41 -9.97
C LYS A 401 20.25 -1.78 -10.63
N ASP A 402 19.08 -2.43 -10.57
CA ASP A 402 18.90 -3.81 -11.03
C ASP A 402 17.80 -3.99 -12.08
N ARG A 403 16.90 -3.02 -12.22
CA ARG A 403 15.83 -2.95 -13.21
C ARG A 403 14.93 -4.18 -13.17
N ARG A 404 14.46 -4.53 -11.97
CA ARG A 404 13.56 -5.66 -11.74
C ARG A 404 12.30 -5.23 -11.00
N GLY A 405 11.16 -5.82 -11.33
CA GLY A 405 9.92 -5.59 -10.57
C GLY A 405 8.64 -5.94 -11.30
N VAL A 406 7.52 -5.49 -10.74
CA VAL A 406 6.17 -5.64 -11.27
C VAL A 406 5.61 -4.26 -11.64
N CYS A 407 4.33 -4.15 -11.97
CA CYS A 407 3.69 -2.90 -12.43
C CYS A 407 4.07 -1.64 -11.63
N ARG A 408 4.27 -1.74 -10.30
CA ARG A 408 4.70 -0.64 -9.43
C ARG A 408 6.08 -0.10 -9.81
N GLU A 409 7.04 -0.97 -10.07
CA GLU A 409 8.38 -0.58 -10.44
C GLU A 409 8.40 0.01 -11.85
N TYR A 410 7.60 -0.53 -12.79
CA TYR A 410 7.40 0.08 -14.11
C TYR A 410 6.82 1.49 -14.01
N ALA A 411 5.74 1.68 -13.24
CA ALA A 411 5.10 2.99 -13.06
C ALA A 411 6.01 3.99 -12.33
N THR A 412 6.66 3.57 -11.24
CA THR A 412 7.57 4.40 -10.44
C THR A 412 8.81 4.81 -11.24
N PHE A 413 9.42 3.87 -11.97
CA PHE A 413 10.61 4.15 -12.78
C PHE A 413 10.26 5.04 -13.99
N PHE A 414 9.12 4.78 -14.65
CA PHE A 414 8.60 5.69 -15.67
C PHE A 414 8.42 7.09 -15.12
N ALA A 415 7.73 7.25 -13.98
CA ALA A 415 7.45 8.55 -13.40
C ALA A 415 8.74 9.30 -13.05
N ALA A 416 9.75 8.62 -12.51
CA ALA A 416 11.01 9.27 -12.17
C ALA A 416 11.75 9.81 -13.41
N ILE A 417 11.82 9.01 -14.49
CA ILE A 417 12.42 9.44 -15.77
C ILE A 417 11.62 10.59 -16.38
N ALA A 418 10.29 10.46 -16.44
CA ALA A 418 9.42 11.45 -17.07
C ALA A 418 9.43 12.80 -16.33
N ARG A 419 9.37 12.78 -14.98
CA ARG A 419 9.50 14.00 -14.17
C ARG A 419 10.85 14.68 -14.35
N SER A 420 11.94 13.91 -14.38
CA SER A 420 13.29 14.43 -14.65
C SER A 420 13.44 15.00 -16.06
N ALA A 421 12.67 14.45 -17.02
CA ALA A 421 12.57 14.97 -18.38
C ALA A 421 11.67 16.22 -18.51
N GLY A 422 11.04 16.71 -17.45
CA GLY A 422 10.13 17.86 -17.53
C GLY A 422 8.72 17.51 -18.03
N ILE A 423 8.28 16.26 -17.85
CA ILE A 423 6.94 15.78 -18.21
C ILE A 423 6.13 15.60 -16.92
N PRO A 424 5.03 16.37 -16.71
CA PRO A 424 4.20 16.21 -15.52
C PRO A 424 3.59 14.80 -15.52
N THR A 425 3.89 14.03 -14.47
CA THR A 425 3.57 12.60 -14.39
C THR A 425 3.05 12.22 -13.01
N ARG A 426 1.96 11.45 -12.97
CA ARG A 426 1.42 10.84 -11.75
C ARG A 426 1.34 9.33 -11.87
N VAL A 427 1.42 8.64 -10.75
CA VAL A 427 1.18 7.19 -10.70
C VAL A 427 -0.29 6.97 -10.36
N CYS A 428 -0.95 6.09 -11.08
CA CYS A 428 -2.31 5.64 -10.82
C CYS A 428 -2.28 4.23 -10.24
N VAL A 429 -3.18 3.97 -9.30
CA VAL A 429 -3.41 2.64 -8.74
C VAL A 429 -4.88 2.30 -8.88
N GLY A 430 -5.18 1.06 -9.24
CA GLY A 430 -6.54 0.61 -9.45
C GLY A 430 -6.60 -0.84 -9.84
N VAL A 431 -7.55 -1.20 -10.71
CA VAL A 431 -7.74 -2.57 -11.18
C VAL A 431 -7.82 -2.64 -12.70
N VAL A 432 -7.42 -3.76 -13.29
CA VAL A 432 -7.44 -3.99 -14.74
C VAL A 432 -7.93 -5.40 -15.06
N LEU A 433 -8.68 -5.55 -16.16
CA LEU A 433 -9.14 -6.87 -16.61
C LEU A 433 -7.95 -7.71 -17.13
N ALA A 434 -7.58 -8.76 -16.41
CA ALA A 434 -6.60 -9.76 -16.80
C ALA A 434 -7.13 -11.16 -16.49
N ASP A 435 -7.04 -12.08 -17.46
CA ASP A 435 -7.48 -13.48 -17.32
C ASP A 435 -8.90 -13.66 -16.77
N GLY A 436 -9.83 -12.80 -17.19
CA GLY A 436 -11.25 -12.87 -16.81
C GLY A 436 -11.60 -12.29 -15.44
N ALA A 437 -10.64 -11.69 -14.73
CA ALA A 437 -10.86 -10.98 -13.47
C ALA A 437 -10.21 -9.58 -13.50
N PHE A 438 -10.70 -8.66 -12.68
CA PHE A 438 -10.06 -7.37 -12.45
C PHE A 438 -9.01 -7.52 -11.35
N THR A 439 -7.74 -7.49 -11.73
CA THR A 439 -6.60 -7.59 -10.81
C THR A 439 -6.06 -6.21 -10.48
N PHE A 440 -5.55 -6.01 -9.27
CA PHE A 440 -4.91 -4.74 -8.93
C PHE A 440 -3.74 -4.44 -9.86
N HIS A 441 -3.52 -3.16 -10.14
CA HIS A 441 -2.50 -2.72 -11.09
C HIS A 441 -2.06 -1.29 -10.81
N ALA A 442 -0.87 -0.94 -11.31
CA ALA A 442 -0.33 0.42 -11.23
C ALA A 442 0.23 0.84 -12.59
N TRP A 443 -0.05 2.06 -13.01
CA TRP A 443 0.38 2.60 -14.29
C TRP A 443 0.61 4.11 -14.22
N PRO A 444 1.46 4.69 -15.08
CA PRO A 444 1.67 6.13 -15.11
C PRO A 444 0.62 6.86 -15.97
N GLU A 445 0.29 8.08 -15.58
CA GLU A 445 -0.42 9.06 -16.40
C GLU A 445 0.46 10.29 -16.62
N VAL A 446 0.50 10.78 -17.86
CA VAL A 446 1.24 12.00 -18.25
C VAL A 446 0.28 13.09 -18.70
N TRP A 447 0.63 14.34 -18.43
CA TRP A 447 -0.07 15.49 -18.98
C TRP A 447 0.53 15.88 -20.34
N VAL A 448 -0.32 16.12 -21.35
CA VAL A 448 0.10 16.37 -22.75
C VAL A 448 -0.59 17.57 -23.41
N GLY A 449 -0.79 18.68 -22.68
CA GLY A 449 -1.22 19.97 -23.27
C GLY A 449 -2.60 20.50 -22.88
N ASP A 450 -2.90 21.73 -23.35
CA ASP A 450 -3.95 22.70 -22.93
C ASP A 450 -5.42 22.25 -23.00
N ALA A 451 -5.68 20.97 -23.25
CA ALA A 451 -6.96 20.33 -22.96
C ALA A 451 -6.97 19.55 -21.64
N ALA A 452 -5.98 19.77 -20.75
CA ALA A 452 -5.82 19.10 -19.46
C ALA A 452 -5.94 17.56 -19.55
N LYS A 453 -5.51 16.98 -20.68
CA LYS A 453 -5.67 15.55 -20.90
C LYS A 453 -4.54 14.81 -20.22
N TRP A 454 -4.85 14.23 -19.06
CA TRP A 454 -4.04 13.15 -18.53
C TRP A 454 -4.26 11.93 -19.43
N VAL A 455 -3.16 11.37 -19.92
CA VAL A 455 -3.16 10.16 -20.75
C VAL A 455 -2.46 9.05 -19.99
N ALA A 456 -3.15 7.92 -19.87
CA ALA A 456 -2.64 6.73 -19.20
C ALA A 456 -1.79 5.90 -20.16
N LEU A 457 -0.58 5.55 -19.74
CA LEU A 457 0.38 4.73 -20.49
C LEU A 457 0.50 3.36 -19.82
N GLU A 458 0.92 2.34 -20.57
CA GLU A 458 1.02 0.98 -20.02
C GLU A 458 2.38 0.31 -20.34
N PRO A 459 3.46 0.76 -19.67
CA PRO A 459 4.81 0.23 -19.90
C PRO A 459 4.99 -1.20 -19.37
N THR A 460 4.15 -1.68 -18.44
CA THR A 460 4.26 -3.06 -17.91
C THR A 460 3.99 -4.07 -19.02
N TRP A 461 2.98 -3.80 -19.85
CA TRP A 461 2.60 -4.67 -20.98
C TRP A 461 3.19 -4.24 -22.32
N GLY A 462 4.03 -3.21 -22.35
CA GLY A 462 4.59 -2.66 -23.59
C GLY A 462 3.54 -2.05 -24.52
N LYS A 463 2.37 -1.67 -23.97
CA LYS A 463 1.29 -1.05 -24.73
C LYS A 463 1.45 0.48 -24.74
N PRO A 464 1.06 1.15 -25.83
CA PRO A 464 1.21 2.59 -25.95
C PRO A 464 0.28 3.40 -25.03
N PHE A 465 -0.82 2.80 -24.55
CA PHE A 465 -1.75 3.44 -23.61
C PHE A 465 -2.53 2.39 -22.81
N ALA A 466 -3.12 2.82 -21.69
CA ALA A 466 -4.02 2.00 -20.88
C ALA A 466 -5.45 2.02 -21.44
N ASP A 467 -5.95 0.84 -21.82
CA ASP A 467 -7.29 0.65 -22.37
C ASP A 467 -8.42 0.92 -21.34
N ALA A 468 -9.68 0.86 -21.78
CA ALA A 468 -10.85 1.14 -20.93
C ALA A 468 -11.03 0.13 -19.78
N THR A 469 -10.28 -0.97 -19.77
CA THR A 469 -10.33 -1.94 -18.66
C THR A 469 -9.55 -1.50 -17.43
N HIS A 470 -8.72 -0.45 -17.50
CA HIS A 470 -7.97 0.03 -16.33
C HIS A 470 -8.81 1.03 -15.55
N ILE A 471 -9.45 0.58 -14.46
CA ILE A 471 -10.28 1.40 -13.58
C ILE A 471 -9.37 2.02 -12.52
N LYS A 472 -9.31 3.35 -12.49
CA LYS A 472 -8.48 4.10 -11.56
C LYS A 472 -9.19 4.25 -10.22
N LEU A 473 -8.54 3.85 -9.12
CA LEU A 473 -9.08 3.95 -7.76
C LEU A 473 -8.37 5.03 -6.93
N ALA A 474 -7.08 5.26 -7.18
CA ALA A 474 -6.30 6.33 -6.56
C ALA A 474 -5.22 6.85 -7.54
N GLN A 475 -4.66 8.03 -7.26
CA GLN A 475 -3.61 8.63 -8.08
C GLN A 475 -2.77 9.66 -7.32
N GLY A 476 -1.53 9.83 -7.79
CA GLY A 476 -0.59 10.83 -7.30
C GLY A 476 0.82 10.26 -7.26
N ASP A 477 1.05 9.40 -6.28
CA ASP A 477 2.28 8.68 -6.00
C ASP A 477 2.04 7.16 -5.94
N ILE A 478 3.12 6.36 -5.89
CA ILE A 478 2.98 4.92 -5.71
C ILE A 478 2.43 4.57 -4.32
N THR A 479 2.64 5.42 -3.32
CA THR A 479 2.08 5.25 -1.97
C THR A 479 0.55 5.35 -1.92
N ASP A 480 -0.10 5.90 -2.95
CA ASP A 480 -1.56 5.89 -3.04
C ASP A 480 -2.15 4.47 -3.16
N LEU A 481 -1.32 3.44 -3.39
CA LEU A 481 -1.75 2.05 -3.28
C LEU A 481 -2.36 1.75 -1.90
N TYR A 482 -1.85 2.37 -0.82
CA TYR A 482 -2.30 2.07 0.54
C TYR A 482 -3.76 2.49 0.77
N ARG A 483 -4.24 3.50 0.02
CA ARG A 483 -5.64 3.94 0.04
C ARG A 483 -6.58 2.91 -0.56
N VAL A 484 -6.06 2.06 -1.45
CA VAL A 484 -6.82 1.03 -2.16
C VAL A 484 -6.70 -0.33 -1.44
N THR A 485 -5.57 -0.58 -0.77
CA THR A 485 -5.30 -1.89 -0.16
C THR A 485 -6.27 -2.27 0.97
N GLY A 486 -6.82 -1.28 1.68
CA GLY A 486 -7.71 -1.52 2.82
C GLY A 486 -8.99 -2.29 2.48
N ASP A 487 -9.46 -2.19 1.23
CA ASP A 487 -10.68 -2.85 0.75
C ASP A 487 -10.42 -4.02 -0.21
N MET A 488 -9.17 -4.47 -0.34
CA MET A 488 -8.88 -5.64 -1.16
C MET A 488 -9.72 -6.85 -0.71
N GLY A 489 -10.27 -7.57 -1.68
CA GLY A 489 -11.20 -8.68 -1.44
C GLY A 489 -12.64 -8.26 -1.05
N ARG A 490 -12.91 -6.96 -0.83
CA ARG A 490 -14.26 -6.45 -0.53
C ARG A 490 -14.94 -5.79 -1.74
N TYR A 491 -14.15 -5.39 -2.73
CA TYR A 491 -14.67 -4.80 -3.96
C TYR A 491 -15.57 -5.77 -4.73
N GLN A 492 -16.72 -5.26 -5.16
CA GLN A 492 -17.57 -5.92 -6.15
C GLN A 492 -17.68 -5.01 -7.36
N LEU A 493 -17.53 -5.59 -8.55
CA LEU A 493 -17.56 -4.87 -9.81
C LEU A 493 -18.58 -5.50 -10.74
N GLU A 494 -19.53 -4.69 -11.20
CA GLU A 494 -20.52 -5.07 -12.21
C GLU A 494 -20.25 -4.28 -13.50
N VAL A 495 -20.25 -4.98 -14.63
CA VAL A 495 -20.14 -4.39 -15.96
C VAL A 495 -21.54 -3.97 -16.42
N LEU A 496 -21.71 -2.67 -16.61
CA LEU A 496 -22.97 -2.07 -17.02
C LEU A 496 -23.13 -2.09 -18.56
N PRO A 497 -24.36 -1.98 -19.09
CA PRO A 497 -24.66 -2.04 -20.53
C PRO A 497 -23.85 -1.11 -21.44
#